data_AF-A0A014MCG0-F1
#
_entry.id   AF-A0A014MCG0-F1
#
_cell.length_a   1.000
_cell.length_b   1.000
_cell.length_c   1.000
_cell.angle_alpha   90.00
_cell.angle_beta   90.00
_cell.angle_gamma   90.00
#
_symmetry.space_group_name_H-M   'P 1'
#
loop_
_entity.id
_entity.type
_entity.pdbx_description
1 polymer ?
#
loop_
_entity_poly.entity_id
_entity_poly.type
_entity_poly.pdbx_seq_one_letter_code
_entity_poly.pdbx_strand_id
1 'polypeptide(L)'
;MSRPRFASATGSLHYQSLTNVNFFFCEKTMQKDLTELLIERDAQQHKAELEKLREENQRLLQQVSDKIDNAKAEITESAITKTMAVLNHTRAWLLAIVSALAVTLAVIGFVGVNGLTRQLTIYYTDTIHNWLRFDDGSSDSHKILDNLRTSALLDSLSIRYARDKTRGGLSRPELNDAEKQRLMSIILNPTSDDYQFRDALNLIIASRGIFGRVMADDTGKKIAAILASNDYNNDKKVNVLEAMSSERALFPFSLEMLNSTNPRYDENILMKAFANVKQFDDKRARQFAEQNLTRFESPYNRIELAKYLIEIDADSNAVNALIAELKQQKSELWQGNDKTLIFARIEHNLKATPPDVPALAAMIDAQIDNGLTLKVSSYSQGKPWLNLALENYSEVFSQPENLVGNPKLVDTIVKHQQVSAARLQKVSGFFQTRDRGTWITTLMMKPAADTLITLDNGQQLAGREVRDTVWLRVEKIAGEPSLIATWRDQSGRVGEGTIRGLAGGELASYYIDYNAQQLRNYTWSDDSDYWQL
;
A
#
# COMPACT_ATOMS: atom_id res chain seq x y z
N MET A 1 69.24 50.62 30.66
CA MET A 1 68.59 51.94 30.61
C MET A 1 67.12 51.70 30.29
N SER A 2 66.09 51.97 31.09
CA SER A 2 65.94 52.59 32.40
C SER A 2 64.64 52.03 33.01
N ARG A 3 64.69 51.57 34.26
CA ARG A 3 63.56 51.17 35.15
C ARG A 3 62.72 52.43 35.54
N PRO A 4 61.55 52.39 36.28
CA PRO A 4 61.16 51.40 37.31
C PRO A 4 59.65 51.12 37.67
N ARG A 5 59.47 50.00 38.41
CA ARG A 5 58.60 49.72 39.61
C ARG A 5 57.05 49.75 39.44
N PHE A 6 56.21 48.93 40.07
CA PHE A 6 56.15 48.21 41.37
C PHE A 6 55.41 46.85 41.17
N ALA A 7 55.79 45.71 41.76
CA ALA A 7 55.35 45.16 43.08
C ALA A 7 53.82 45.24 43.33
N SER A 8 53.08 44.26 43.85
CA SER A 8 53.34 42.96 44.47
C SER A 8 52.02 42.16 44.53
N ALA A 9 52.16 40.85 44.76
CA ALA A 9 51.13 39.85 45.01
C ALA A 9 50.05 40.24 46.03
N THR A 10 48.83 39.69 45.86
CA THR A 10 48.15 38.75 46.78
C THR A 10 46.71 38.43 46.33
N GLY A 11 46.37 37.13 46.27
CA GLY A 11 45.12 36.63 46.86
C GLY A 11 43.87 36.40 46.00
N SER A 12 43.49 35.12 45.91
CA SER A 12 42.12 34.60 46.09
C SER A 12 41.11 34.62 44.94
N LEU A 13 40.94 33.45 44.33
CA LEU A 13 39.66 32.77 44.01
C LEU A 13 38.37 33.62 44.09
N HIS A 14 37.75 33.91 42.93
CA HIS A 14 36.36 33.54 42.63
C HIS A 14 35.91 33.98 41.22
N TYR A 15 35.23 33.04 40.53
CA TYR A 15 34.26 33.25 39.44
C TYR A 15 34.73 33.75 38.05
N GLN A 16 35.27 32.81 37.27
CA GLN A 16 35.12 32.77 35.81
C GLN A 16 33.65 32.46 35.42
N SER A 17 32.72 33.43 35.47
CA SER A 17 31.35 33.20 34.97
C SER A 17 30.72 34.33 34.15
N LEU A 18 31.50 35.30 33.66
CA LEU A 18 30.92 36.42 32.90
C LEU A 18 31.52 36.65 31.49
N THR A 19 32.57 35.94 31.11
CA THR A 19 33.16 36.05 29.75
C THR A 19 32.70 34.98 28.77
N ASN A 20 32.13 33.86 29.23
CA ASN A 20 31.58 32.80 28.36
C ASN A 20 30.10 32.97 28.01
N VAL A 21 29.36 33.89 28.66
CA VAL A 21 27.93 34.11 28.36
C VAL A 21 27.75 35.02 27.14
N ASN A 22 28.63 35.98 26.90
CA ASN A 22 28.53 36.88 25.74
C ASN A 22 28.99 36.25 24.43
N PHE A 23 29.90 35.27 24.45
CA PHE A 23 30.33 34.58 23.22
C PHE A 23 29.29 33.55 22.75
N PHE A 24 28.65 32.84 23.69
CA PHE A 24 27.61 31.85 23.38
C PHE A 24 26.27 32.50 22.97
N PHE A 25 25.97 33.72 23.43
CA PHE A 25 24.77 34.44 22.99
C PHE A 25 24.95 35.01 21.58
N CYS A 26 26.14 35.47 21.22
CA CYS A 26 26.44 36.05 19.91
C CYS A 26 26.48 34.98 18.79
N GLU A 27 26.97 33.77 19.08
CA GLU A 27 26.99 32.65 18.13
C GLU A 27 25.57 32.08 17.87
N LYS A 28 24.71 32.08 18.90
CA LYS A 28 23.31 31.62 18.79
C LYS A 28 22.41 32.61 18.07
N THR A 29 22.65 33.92 18.18
CA THR A 29 21.96 34.93 17.35
C THR A 29 22.45 34.90 15.90
N MET A 30 23.75 34.69 15.65
CA MET A 30 24.27 34.58 14.28
C MET A 30 23.78 33.34 13.54
N GLN A 31 23.65 32.17 14.20
CA GLN A 31 23.05 30.98 13.57
C GLN A 31 21.57 31.14 13.27
N LYS A 32 20.83 31.87 14.12
CA LYS A 32 19.40 32.13 13.91
C LYS A 32 19.19 33.09 12.73
N ASP A 33 19.99 34.16 12.66
CA ASP A 33 20.01 35.10 11.51
C ASP A 33 20.45 34.43 10.20
N LEU A 34 21.42 33.50 10.25
CA LEU A 34 21.86 32.77 9.04
C LEU A 34 20.78 31.82 8.52
N THR A 35 20.01 31.20 9.41
CA THR A 35 18.90 30.32 9.03
C THR A 35 17.72 31.12 8.48
N GLU A 36 17.43 32.28 9.07
CA GLU A 36 16.43 33.24 8.55
C GLU A 36 16.83 33.79 7.17
N LEU A 37 18.11 34.15 6.99
CA LEU A 37 18.65 34.60 5.70
C LEU A 37 18.65 33.50 4.62
N LEU A 38 18.86 32.24 5.00
CA LEU A 38 18.78 31.11 4.07
C LEU A 38 17.33 30.78 3.67
N ILE A 39 16.38 30.87 4.61
CA ILE A 39 14.94 30.73 4.32
C ILE A 39 14.44 31.90 3.46
N GLU A 40 14.91 33.12 3.73
CA GLU A 40 14.56 34.30 2.94
C GLU A 40 15.16 34.25 1.53
N ARG A 41 16.38 33.70 1.40
CA ARG A 41 17.03 33.44 0.11
C ARG A 41 16.33 32.33 -0.69
N ASP A 42 15.94 31.23 -0.06
CA ASP A 42 15.19 30.15 -0.72
C ASP A 42 13.77 30.61 -1.08
N ALA A 43 13.11 31.42 -0.24
CA ALA A 43 11.84 32.05 -0.57
C ALA A 43 11.99 33.05 -1.74
N GLN A 44 13.09 33.78 -1.83
CA GLN A 44 13.40 34.64 -2.97
C GLN A 44 13.74 33.85 -4.23
N GLN A 45 14.44 32.72 -4.13
CA GLN A 45 14.70 31.84 -5.27
C GLN A 45 13.42 31.17 -5.77
N HIS A 46 12.55 30.68 -4.89
CA HIS A 46 11.25 30.14 -5.26
C HIS A 46 10.32 31.20 -5.84
N LYS A 47 10.40 32.45 -5.34
CA LYS A 47 9.65 33.57 -5.92
C LYS A 47 10.20 33.98 -7.30
N ALA A 48 11.52 33.95 -7.49
CA ALA A 48 12.15 34.18 -8.78
C ALA A 48 11.85 33.05 -9.79
N GLU A 49 11.77 31.79 -9.33
CA GLU A 49 11.33 30.66 -10.17
C GLU A 49 9.85 30.75 -10.52
N LEU A 50 8.99 31.20 -9.59
CA LEU A 50 7.58 31.49 -9.86
C LEU A 50 7.40 32.67 -10.82
N GLU A 51 8.20 33.73 -10.70
CA GLU A 51 8.20 34.85 -11.64
C GLU A 51 8.74 34.43 -13.00
N LYS A 52 9.76 33.57 -13.05
CA LYS A 52 10.28 32.99 -14.29
C LYS A 52 9.26 32.07 -14.97
N LEU A 53 8.56 31.22 -14.22
CA LEU A 53 7.46 30.38 -14.72
C LEU A 53 6.25 31.21 -15.16
N ARG A 54 6.03 32.37 -14.54
CA ARG A 54 5.01 33.34 -14.92
C ARG A 54 5.39 34.11 -16.19
N GLU A 55 6.64 34.51 -16.33
CA GLU A 55 7.19 35.13 -17.54
C GLU A 55 7.23 34.12 -18.70
N GLU A 56 7.60 32.87 -18.46
CA GLU A 56 7.57 31.80 -19.46
C GLU A 56 6.13 31.49 -19.91
N ASN A 57 5.16 31.45 -18.98
CA ASN A 57 3.75 31.34 -19.33
C ASN A 57 3.23 32.56 -20.09
N GLN A 58 3.59 33.78 -19.69
CA GLN A 58 3.22 34.99 -20.43
C GLN A 58 3.86 35.01 -21.83
N ARG A 59 5.10 34.55 -21.96
CA ARG A 59 5.80 34.48 -23.25
C ARG A 59 5.24 33.39 -24.16
N LEU A 60 4.79 32.26 -23.61
CA LEU A 60 4.04 31.23 -24.34
C LEU A 60 2.66 31.74 -24.76
N LEU A 61 1.96 32.50 -23.91
CA LEU A 61 0.71 33.17 -24.26
C LEU A 61 0.90 34.24 -25.33
N GLN A 62 2.01 35.00 -25.27
CA GLN A 62 2.38 35.97 -26.29
C GLN A 62 2.73 35.27 -27.62
N GLN A 63 3.48 34.16 -27.59
CA GLN A 63 3.79 33.36 -28.78
C GLN A 63 2.53 32.73 -29.40
N VAL A 64 1.55 32.33 -28.59
CA VAL A 64 0.25 31.87 -29.08
C VAL A 64 -0.55 33.04 -29.67
N SER A 65 -0.53 34.22 -29.05
CA SER A 65 -1.15 35.44 -29.58
C SER A 65 -0.53 35.91 -30.90
N ASP A 66 0.80 35.94 -31.01
CA ASP A 66 1.53 36.36 -32.20
C ASP A 66 1.38 35.34 -33.34
N LYS A 67 1.25 34.04 -33.02
CA LYS A 67 0.87 33.00 -34.00
C LYS A 67 -0.58 33.15 -34.47
N ILE A 68 -1.48 33.59 -33.60
CA ILE A 68 -2.88 33.90 -33.95
C ILE A 68 -2.97 35.16 -34.81
N ASP A 69 -2.20 36.20 -34.50
CA ASP A 69 -2.21 37.46 -35.27
C ASP A 69 -1.47 37.34 -36.62
N ASN A 70 -0.41 36.54 -36.72
CA ASN A 70 0.19 36.18 -38.02
C ASN A 70 -0.74 35.28 -38.86
N ALA A 71 -1.44 34.32 -38.23
CA ALA A 71 -2.46 33.52 -38.92
C ALA A 71 -3.68 34.36 -39.35
N LYS A 72 -3.92 35.50 -38.70
CA LYS A 72 -5.01 36.44 -39.02
C LYS A 72 -4.70 37.31 -40.25
N ALA A 73 -3.43 37.59 -40.54
CA ALA A 73 -2.98 38.40 -41.67
C ALA A 73 -2.88 37.60 -43.00
N GLU A 74 -2.61 36.29 -42.93
CA GLU A 74 -2.49 35.44 -44.12
C GLU A 74 -3.85 34.85 -44.58
N ILE A 75 -4.88 34.92 -43.72
CA ILE A 75 -6.23 34.35 -43.95
C ILE A 75 -7.28 35.47 -44.16
N THR A 76 -6.88 36.69 -44.52
CA THR A 76 -7.82 37.84 -44.53
C THR A 76 -8.56 38.11 -45.85
N GLU A 77 -8.28 37.46 -46.99
CA GLU A 77 -8.89 37.93 -48.26
C GLU A 77 -9.79 36.96 -49.06
N SER A 78 -9.82 35.64 -48.81
CA SER A 78 -10.59 34.73 -49.70
C SER A 78 -11.77 33.97 -49.06
N ALA A 79 -12.02 34.07 -47.75
CA ALA A 79 -13.02 33.22 -47.09
C ALA A 79 -14.05 33.98 -46.21
N ILE A 80 -14.20 35.30 -46.39
CA ILE A 80 -14.96 36.16 -45.46
C ILE A 80 -16.50 36.03 -45.55
N THR A 81 -17.10 35.41 -46.58
CA THR A 81 -18.57 35.46 -46.70
C THR A 81 -19.34 34.25 -46.16
N LYS A 82 -18.69 33.13 -45.77
CA LYS A 82 -19.41 31.91 -45.32
C LYS A 82 -19.26 31.55 -43.83
N THR A 83 -18.34 32.16 -43.09
CA THR A 83 -17.99 31.71 -41.73
C THR A 83 -18.55 32.57 -40.60
N MET A 84 -19.19 33.71 -40.89
CA MET A 84 -19.61 34.70 -39.88
C MET A 84 -20.86 34.34 -39.05
N ALA A 85 -21.66 33.34 -39.43
CA ALA A 85 -22.78 32.88 -38.59
C ALA A 85 -22.33 31.87 -37.51
N VAL A 86 -21.30 31.06 -37.80
CA VAL A 86 -20.86 29.97 -36.93
C VAL A 86 -19.90 30.47 -35.85
N LEU A 87 -19.05 31.46 -36.14
CA LEU A 87 -17.97 31.88 -35.24
C LEU A 87 -18.39 32.79 -34.08
N ASN A 88 -19.55 33.47 -34.16
CA ASN A 88 -20.06 34.25 -33.03
C ASN A 88 -20.57 33.36 -31.88
N HIS A 89 -21.07 32.17 -32.17
CA HIS A 89 -21.48 31.19 -31.15
C HIS A 89 -20.29 30.48 -30.49
N THR A 90 -19.24 30.15 -31.26
CA THR A 90 -18.05 29.47 -30.73
C THR A 90 -17.22 30.38 -29.83
N ARG A 91 -17.18 31.69 -30.09
CA ARG A 91 -16.45 32.66 -29.27
C ARG A 91 -17.09 32.90 -27.90
N ALA A 92 -18.43 32.93 -27.83
CA ALA A 92 -19.15 32.99 -26.57
C ALA A 92 -18.98 31.70 -25.74
N TRP A 93 -18.97 30.54 -26.41
CA TRP A 93 -18.79 29.22 -25.80
C TRP A 93 -17.37 29.01 -25.23
N LEU A 94 -16.33 29.44 -25.93
CA LEU A 94 -14.94 29.39 -25.42
C LEU A 94 -14.70 30.34 -24.24
N LEU A 95 -15.29 31.54 -24.25
CA LEU A 95 -15.18 32.48 -23.13
C LEU A 95 -15.89 31.96 -21.86
N ALA A 96 -17.01 31.24 -22.00
CA ALA A 96 -17.72 30.62 -20.89
C ALA A 96 -16.93 29.49 -20.21
N ILE A 97 -16.20 28.69 -21.00
CA ILE A 97 -15.33 27.61 -20.50
C ILE A 97 -14.11 28.19 -19.77
N VAL A 98 -13.47 29.22 -20.33
CA VAL A 98 -12.28 29.86 -19.74
C VAL A 98 -12.62 30.61 -18.44
N SER A 99 -13.80 31.23 -18.36
CA SER A 99 -14.26 31.91 -17.14
C SER A 99 -14.65 30.94 -16.03
N ALA A 100 -15.20 29.75 -16.35
CA ALA A 100 -15.48 28.72 -15.35
C ALA A 100 -14.20 28.13 -14.73
N LEU A 101 -13.16 27.90 -15.55
CA LEU A 101 -11.84 27.44 -15.10
C LEU A 101 -11.07 28.51 -14.30
N ALA A 102 -11.19 29.79 -14.67
CA ALA A 102 -10.52 30.90 -13.97
C ALA A 102 -11.04 31.12 -12.53
N VAL A 103 -12.33 30.87 -12.28
CA VAL A 103 -12.92 30.95 -10.93
C VAL A 103 -12.41 29.81 -10.03
N THR A 104 -12.04 28.66 -10.59
CA THR A 104 -11.48 27.53 -9.83
C THR A 104 -10.07 27.82 -9.30
N LEU A 105 -9.25 28.55 -10.07
CA LEU A 105 -7.88 28.91 -9.66
C LEU A 105 -7.81 30.13 -8.73
N ALA A 106 -8.78 31.06 -8.82
CA ALA A 106 -8.80 32.26 -7.98
C ALA A 106 -9.22 32.01 -6.52
N VAL A 107 -9.93 30.90 -6.22
CA VAL A 107 -10.49 30.63 -4.87
C VAL A 107 -9.55 29.81 -3.97
N ILE A 108 -8.51 29.18 -4.53
CA ILE A 108 -7.53 28.43 -3.72
C ILE A 108 -6.52 29.37 -3.01
N GLY A 109 -6.39 30.62 -3.48
CA GLY A 109 -5.40 31.59 -2.97
C GLY A 109 -5.86 32.55 -1.86
N PHE A 110 -7.13 32.59 -1.45
CA PHE A 110 -7.57 33.57 -0.44
C PHE A 110 -8.76 33.06 0.41
N VAL A 111 -8.45 32.59 1.64
CA VAL A 111 -9.31 32.53 2.85
C VAL A 111 -10.21 31.28 3.09
N GLY A 112 -9.84 30.51 4.14
CA GLY A 112 -10.70 30.22 5.30
C GLY A 112 -11.80 29.15 5.22
N VAL A 113 -11.47 27.94 5.65
CA VAL A 113 -12.37 26.78 5.83
C VAL A 113 -13.41 27.06 6.93
N ASN A 114 -14.70 27.09 6.57
CA ASN A 114 -15.87 26.59 7.35
C ASN A 114 -17.25 27.15 6.91
N GLY A 115 -17.34 28.01 5.88
CA GLY A 115 -18.63 28.63 5.48
C GLY A 115 -19.29 28.11 4.19
N LEU A 116 -18.62 27.32 3.35
CA LEU A 116 -18.94 27.26 1.91
C LEU A 116 -19.44 25.92 1.36
N THR A 117 -19.66 24.89 2.19
CA THR A 117 -20.09 23.56 1.69
C THR A 117 -21.56 23.50 1.23
N ARG A 118 -22.44 24.37 1.74
CA ARG A 118 -23.88 24.32 1.43
C ARG A 118 -24.26 25.08 0.16
N GLN A 119 -23.67 26.25 -0.09
CA GLN A 119 -24.01 27.08 -1.26
C GLN A 119 -23.34 26.60 -2.56
N LEU A 120 -22.12 26.05 -2.49
CA LEU A 120 -21.45 25.45 -3.65
C LEU A 120 -22.18 24.20 -4.15
N THR A 121 -22.66 23.34 -3.25
CA THR A 121 -23.39 22.13 -3.64
C THR A 121 -24.71 22.48 -4.35
N ILE A 122 -25.43 23.50 -3.87
CA ILE A 122 -26.69 23.96 -4.48
C ILE A 122 -26.44 24.61 -5.84
N TYR A 123 -25.45 25.51 -5.95
CA TYR A 123 -25.11 26.19 -7.20
C TYR A 123 -24.64 25.21 -8.30
N TYR A 124 -23.82 24.22 -7.95
CA TYR A 124 -23.40 23.18 -8.90
C TYR A 124 -24.54 22.22 -9.27
N THR A 125 -25.40 21.84 -8.32
CA THR A 125 -26.52 20.93 -8.60
C THR A 125 -27.57 21.59 -9.50
N ASP A 126 -27.87 22.88 -9.29
CA ASP A 126 -28.82 23.65 -10.10
C ASP A 126 -28.26 24.00 -11.49
N THR A 127 -26.97 24.31 -11.58
CA THR A 127 -26.32 24.58 -12.87
C THR A 127 -26.23 23.30 -13.71
N ILE A 128 -25.91 22.16 -13.10
CA ILE A 128 -25.92 20.85 -13.76
C ILE A 128 -27.36 20.44 -14.15
N HIS A 129 -28.35 20.63 -13.27
CA HIS A 129 -29.76 20.37 -13.60
C HIS A 129 -30.27 21.22 -14.77
N ASN A 130 -29.82 22.47 -14.89
CA ASN A 130 -30.15 23.33 -16.02
C ASN A 130 -29.41 22.93 -17.31
N TRP A 131 -28.18 22.42 -17.22
CA TRP A 131 -27.46 21.82 -18.34
C TRP A 131 -28.08 20.50 -18.83
N LEU A 132 -28.77 19.77 -17.95
CA LEU A 132 -29.41 18.49 -18.28
C LEU A 132 -30.70 18.64 -19.14
N ARG A 133 -31.23 19.86 -19.31
CA ARG A 133 -32.47 20.15 -20.07
C ARG A 133 -32.20 20.93 -21.36
N PHE A 134 -31.66 20.29 -22.39
CA PHE A 134 -31.85 20.75 -23.77
C PHE A 134 -32.12 19.51 -24.62
N ASP A 135 -33.39 19.39 -24.97
CA ASP A 135 -33.97 18.37 -25.84
C ASP A 135 -33.97 18.97 -27.24
N ASP A 136 -33.26 18.34 -28.17
CA ASP A 136 -33.44 18.46 -29.64
C ASP A 136 -32.47 17.46 -30.30
N GLY A 137 -33.02 16.29 -30.65
CA GLY A 137 -32.28 15.15 -31.18
C GLY A 137 -31.94 15.28 -32.68
N SER A 138 -30.80 14.69 -33.05
CA SER A 138 -30.32 14.35 -34.42
C SER A 138 -29.34 15.28 -35.17
N SER A 139 -28.40 15.95 -34.50
CA SER A 139 -27.23 16.59 -35.16
C SER A 139 -25.87 16.04 -34.67
N ASP A 140 -24.81 16.12 -35.48
CA ASP A 140 -23.44 15.74 -35.05
C ASP A 140 -22.95 16.59 -33.87
N SER A 141 -23.46 17.82 -33.74
CA SER A 141 -23.27 18.68 -32.56
C SER A 141 -23.88 18.07 -31.30
N HIS A 142 -25.00 17.34 -31.40
CA HIS A 142 -25.63 16.64 -30.28
C HIS A 142 -24.73 15.51 -29.76
N LYS A 143 -24.05 14.77 -30.64
CA LYS A 143 -23.10 13.72 -30.21
C LYS A 143 -21.90 14.29 -29.45
N ILE A 144 -21.36 15.43 -29.91
CA ILE A 144 -20.23 16.10 -29.24
C ILE A 144 -20.67 16.67 -27.88
N LEU A 145 -21.86 17.27 -27.80
CA LEU A 145 -22.45 17.78 -26.56
C LEU A 145 -22.82 16.67 -25.58
N ASP A 146 -23.35 15.55 -26.06
CA ASP A 146 -23.69 14.38 -25.23
C ASP A 146 -22.43 13.70 -24.69
N ASN A 147 -21.34 13.66 -25.48
CA ASN A 147 -20.03 13.20 -25.02
C ASN A 147 -19.43 14.13 -23.97
N LEU A 148 -19.46 15.46 -24.18
CA LEU A 148 -18.97 16.43 -23.20
C LEU A 148 -19.79 16.41 -21.90
N ARG A 149 -21.11 16.27 -22.00
CA ARG A 149 -22.03 16.10 -20.86
C ARG A 149 -21.75 14.81 -20.10
N THR A 150 -21.43 13.74 -20.81
CA THR A 150 -21.05 12.45 -20.22
C THR A 150 -19.71 12.55 -19.49
N SER A 151 -18.69 13.12 -20.13
CA SER A 151 -17.38 13.33 -19.52
C SER A 151 -17.45 14.25 -18.29
N ALA A 152 -18.16 15.37 -18.36
CA ALA A 152 -18.33 16.27 -17.21
C ALA A 152 -19.08 15.61 -16.03
N LEU A 153 -20.09 14.79 -16.33
CA LEU A 153 -20.80 13.99 -15.32
C LEU A 153 -19.87 12.95 -14.69
N LEU A 154 -19.10 12.19 -15.49
CA LEU A 154 -18.14 11.20 -14.98
C LEU A 154 -17.03 11.86 -14.14
N ASP A 155 -16.48 12.98 -14.59
CA ASP A 155 -15.44 13.73 -13.88
C ASP A 155 -15.97 14.26 -12.55
N SER A 156 -17.15 14.90 -12.53
CA SER A 156 -17.75 15.41 -11.30
C SER A 156 -18.07 14.30 -10.29
N LEU A 157 -18.56 13.14 -10.74
CA LEU A 157 -18.82 11.99 -9.89
C LEU A 157 -17.54 11.35 -9.37
N SER A 158 -16.50 11.26 -10.21
CA SER A 158 -15.19 10.74 -9.85
C SER A 158 -14.48 11.63 -8.83
N ILE A 159 -14.57 12.96 -8.99
CA ILE A 159 -14.05 13.94 -8.03
C ILE A 159 -14.81 13.87 -6.71
N ARG A 160 -16.15 13.76 -6.76
CA ARG A 160 -17.00 13.55 -5.56
C ARG A 160 -16.57 12.29 -4.82
N TYR A 161 -16.39 11.19 -5.54
CA TYR A 161 -15.93 9.90 -5.00
C TYR A 161 -14.53 9.98 -4.39
N ALA A 162 -13.56 10.59 -5.09
CA ALA A 162 -12.20 10.78 -4.60
C ALA A 162 -12.18 11.61 -3.30
N ARG A 163 -12.94 12.70 -3.25
CA ARG A 163 -13.08 13.55 -2.06
C ARG A 163 -13.67 12.78 -0.89
N ASP A 164 -14.70 11.98 -1.13
CA ASP A 164 -15.36 11.25 -0.06
C ASP A 164 -14.51 10.07 0.45
N LYS A 165 -13.62 9.51 -0.39
CA LYS A 165 -12.61 8.52 0.02
C LYS A 165 -11.51 9.11 0.91
N THR A 166 -11.08 10.36 0.65
CA THR A 166 -10.05 11.05 1.45
C THR A 166 -10.50 11.44 2.86
N ARG A 167 -11.81 11.46 3.14
CA ARG A 167 -12.38 11.88 4.43
C ARG A 167 -12.48 10.77 5.49
N GLY A 168 -11.96 9.58 5.22
CA GLY A 168 -11.89 8.48 6.18
C GLY A 168 -13.25 7.81 6.44
N GLY A 169 -13.56 6.78 5.67
CA GLY A 169 -14.73 5.93 5.86
C GLY A 169 -14.92 4.99 4.66
N LEU A 170 -15.74 3.94 4.82
CA LEU A 170 -16.26 3.11 3.72
C LEU A 170 -17.23 3.94 2.85
N SER A 171 -16.74 5.05 2.30
CA SER A 171 -17.58 6.02 1.60
C SER A 171 -18.05 5.45 0.27
N ARG A 172 -19.37 5.46 0.08
CA ARG A 172 -20.05 5.00 -1.13
C ARG A 172 -20.49 6.25 -1.89
N PRO A 173 -20.33 6.30 -3.21
CA PRO A 173 -20.93 7.38 -3.98
C PRO A 173 -22.45 7.25 -3.84
N GLU A 174 -23.09 8.19 -3.15
CA GLU A 174 -24.55 8.31 -3.16
C GLU A 174 -24.94 8.82 -4.55
N LEU A 175 -25.51 7.91 -5.35
CA LEU A 175 -26.06 8.22 -6.66
C LEU A 175 -27.57 8.39 -6.55
N ASN A 176 -28.10 9.50 -7.09
CA ASN A 176 -29.53 9.64 -7.29
C ASN A 176 -30.02 8.80 -8.48
N ASP A 177 -31.34 8.68 -8.65
CA ASP A 177 -31.91 7.81 -9.68
C ASP A 177 -31.61 8.27 -11.11
N ALA A 178 -31.48 9.58 -11.35
CA ALA A 178 -31.11 10.12 -12.65
C ALA A 178 -29.63 9.84 -12.99
N GLU A 179 -28.73 9.96 -12.02
CA GLU A 179 -27.31 9.59 -12.15
C GLU A 179 -27.19 8.08 -12.44
N LYS A 180 -27.91 7.22 -11.71
CA LYS A 180 -27.95 5.77 -11.97
C LYS A 180 -28.46 5.44 -13.37
N GLN A 181 -29.55 6.07 -13.80
CA GLN A 181 -30.11 5.86 -15.14
C GLN A 181 -29.13 6.28 -16.23
N ARG A 182 -28.47 7.43 -16.07
CA ARG A 182 -27.50 7.94 -17.03
C ARG A 182 -26.27 7.04 -17.12
N LEU A 183 -25.70 6.62 -15.99
CA LEU A 183 -24.58 5.68 -15.97
C LEU A 183 -24.97 4.32 -16.57
N MET A 184 -26.16 3.80 -16.26
CA MET A 184 -26.67 2.57 -16.90
C MET A 184 -26.86 2.74 -18.41
N SER A 185 -27.26 3.91 -18.89
CA SER A 185 -27.39 4.15 -20.34
C SER A 185 -26.05 4.13 -21.07
N ILE A 186 -24.97 4.53 -20.41
CA ILE A 186 -23.59 4.46 -20.94
C ILE A 186 -23.12 3.00 -20.97
N ILE A 187 -23.34 2.26 -19.87
CA ILE A 187 -22.96 0.86 -19.73
C ILE A 187 -23.73 -0.02 -20.73
N LEU A 188 -25.03 0.20 -20.91
CA LEU A 188 -25.88 -0.61 -21.77
C LEU A 188 -25.82 -0.21 -23.26
N ASN A 189 -25.03 0.80 -23.62
CA ASN A 189 -24.77 1.18 -25.01
C ASN A 189 -23.48 0.49 -25.52
N PRO A 190 -23.55 -0.46 -26.46
CA PRO A 190 -22.35 -1.13 -26.98
C PRO A 190 -21.37 -0.17 -27.67
N THR A 191 -21.87 0.96 -28.18
CA THR A 191 -21.08 1.98 -28.92
C THR A 191 -20.44 3.04 -28.02
N SER A 192 -20.65 2.99 -26.71
CA SER A 192 -20.00 3.91 -25.77
C SER A 192 -18.46 3.83 -25.86
N ASP A 193 -17.78 4.93 -25.56
CA ASP A 193 -16.32 4.90 -25.46
C ASP A 193 -15.88 3.97 -24.31
N ASP A 194 -14.76 3.24 -24.48
CA ASP A 194 -14.29 2.26 -23.49
C ASP A 194 -13.94 2.89 -22.14
N TYR A 195 -13.41 4.13 -22.13
CA TYR A 195 -13.13 4.87 -20.90
C TYR A 195 -14.43 5.27 -20.19
N GLN A 196 -15.39 5.81 -20.94
CA GLN A 196 -16.70 6.19 -20.39
C GLN A 196 -17.46 4.97 -19.84
N PHE A 197 -17.39 3.85 -20.54
CA PHE A 197 -17.95 2.57 -20.09
C PHE A 197 -17.33 2.13 -18.76
N ARG A 198 -15.99 2.10 -18.67
CA ARG A 198 -15.28 1.62 -17.48
C ARG A 198 -15.54 2.51 -16.27
N ASP A 199 -15.53 3.83 -16.45
CA ASP A 199 -15.75 4.76 -15.34
C ASP A 199 -17.21 4.71 -14.86
N ALA A 200 -18.17 4.64 -15.79
CA ALA A 200 -19.58 4.47 -15.45
C ALA A 200 -19.83 3.16 -14.69
N LEU A 201 -19.21 2.06 -15.16
CA LEU A 201 -19.27 0.75 -14.51
C LEU A 201 -18.73 0.83 -13.08
N ASN A 202 -17.52 1.36 -12.88
CA ASN A 202 -16.90 1.46 -11.57
C ASN A 202 -17.74 2.29 -10.59
N LEU A 203 -18.30 3.43 -11.03
CA LEU A 203 -19.15 4.28 -10.21
C LEU A 203 -20.47 3.59 -9.81
N ILE A 204 -21.12 2.90 -10.75
CA ILE A 204 -22.35 2.14 -10.44
C ILE A 204 -22.06 1.01 -9.46
N ILE A 205 -21.04 0.20 -9.71
CA ILE A 205 -20.69 -0.92 -8.83
C ILE A 205 -20.32 -0.40 -7.43
N ALA A 206 -19.52 0.66 -7.33
CA ALA A 206 -19.16 1.28 -6.05
C ALA A 206 -20.39 1.79 -5.27
N SER A 207 -21.38 2.37 -5.96
CA SER A 207 -22.61 2.88 -5.34
C SER A 207 -23.47 1.79 -4.69
N ARG A 208 -23.44 0.56 -5.22
CA ARG A 208 -24.27 -0.57 -4.78
C ARG A 208 -23.78 -1.19 -3.46
N GLY A 209 -22.55 -0.92 -3.06
CA GLY A 209 -21.99 -1.35 -1.79
C GLY A 209 -22.01 -2.88 -1.57
N ILE A 210 -22.01 -3.30 -0.31
CA ILE A 210 -21.93 -4.73 0.06
C ILE A 210 -23.20 -5.50 -0.37
N PHE A 211 -24.36 -4.84 -0.44
CA PHE A 211 -25.61 -5.48 -0.86
C PHE A 211 -25.60 -5.89 -2.34
N GLY A 212 -24.98 -5.09 -3.23
CA GLY A 212 -24.77 -5.48 -4.63
C GLY A 212 -23.85 -6.70 -4.80
N ARG A 213 -22.97 -6.96 -3.81
CA ARG A 213 -22.11 -8.16 -3.79
C ARG A 213 -22.91 -9.43 -3.47
N VAL A 214 -23.78 -9.34 -2.47
CA VAL A 214 -24.52 -10.50 -1.91
C VAL A 214 -25.82 -10.79 -2.68
N MET A 215 -26.51 -9.75 -3.16
CA MET A 215 -27.81 -9.88 -3.84
C MET A 215 -27.64 -9.78 -5.36
N ALA A 216 -28.27 -10.69 -6.11
CA ALA A 216 -28.39 -10.58 -7.56
C ALA A 216 -29.52 -9.59 -7.91
N ASP A 217 -29.29 -8.30 -7.68
CA ASP A 217 -30.24 -7.23 -8.01
C ASP A 217 -30.38 -7.01 -9.53
N ASP A 218 -31.41 -6.27 -9.94
CA ASP A 218 -31.73 -6.08 -11.35
C ASP A 218 -30.67 -5.29 -12.12
N THR A 219 -29.97 -4.38 -11.43
CA THR A 219 -28.84 -3.62 -12.00
C THR A 219 -27.69 -4.57 -12.33
N GLY A 220 -27.27 -5.38 -11.37
CA GLY A 220 -26.21 -6.37 -11.57
C GLY A 220 -26.56 -7.38 -12.67
N LYS A 221 -27.81 -7.86 -12.73
CA LYS A 221 -28.25 -8.77 -13.80
C LYS A 221 -28.15 -8.13 -15.20
N LYS A 222 -28.55 -6.86 -15.33
CA LYS A 222 -28.46 -6.11 -16.60
C LYS A 222 -27.02 -5.93 -17.05
N ILE A 223 -26.11 -5.63 -16.12
CA ILE A 223 -24.68 -5.49 -16.43
C ILE A 223 -24.07 -6.86 -16.77
N ALA A 224 -24.37 -7.91 -16.00
CA ALA A 224 -23.84 -9.26 -16.25
C ALA A 224 -24.28 -9.81 -17.63
N ALA A 225 -25.48 -9.45 -18.11
CA ALA A 225 -25.97 -9.85 -19.43
C ALA A 225 -25.11 -9.34 -20.61
N ILE A 226 -24.25 -8.32 -20.39
CA ILE A 226 -23.27 -7.84 -21.39
C ILE A 226 -22.34 -8.96 -21.86
N LEU A 227 -22.01 -9.91 -20.98
CA LEU A 227 -21.09 -11.01 -21.30
C LEU A 227 -21.63 -11.90 -22.42
N ALA A 228 -22.95 -12.10 -22.47
CA ALA A 228 -23.62 -12.93 -23.48
C ALA A 228 -23.91 -12.19 -24.80
N SER A 229 -23.81 -10.86 -24.84
CA SER A 229 -24.07 -10.09 -26.06
C SER A 229 -22.85 -10.11 -27.00
N ASN A 230 -23.09 -10.31 -28.29
CA ASN A 230 -22.06 -10.22 -29.33
C ASN A 230 -21.77 -8.76 -29.75
N ASP A 231 -22.57 -7.80 -29.29
CA ASP A 231 -22.44 -6.39 -29.66
C ASP A 231 -21.33 -5.67 -28.89
N TYR A 232 -20.88 -6.27 -27.77
CA TYR A 232 -19.81 -5.74 -26.93
C TYR A 232 -18.46 -6.34 -27.31
N ASN A 233 -17.45 -5.47 -27.37
CA ASN A 233 -16.06 -5.88 -27.53
C ASN A 233 -15.56 -6.68 -26.31
N ASN A 234 -14.42 -7.36 -26.47
CA ASN A 234 -13.84 -8.18 -25.41
C ASN A 234 -13.39 -7.33 -24.20
N ASP A 235 -12.86 -6.13 -24.42
CA ASP A 235 -12.34 -5.26 -23.36
C ASP A 235 -13.45 -4.84 -22.37
N LYS A 236 -14.64 -4.48 -22.87
CA LYS A 236 -15.80 -4.20 -22.03
C LYS A 236 -16.26 -5.41 -21.23
N LYS A 237 -16.20 -6.61 -21.82
CA LYS A 237 -16.52 -7.86 -21.11
C LYS A 237 -15.52 -8.16 -20.01
N VAL A 238 -14.22 -7.94 -20.25
CA VAL A 238 -13.17 -8.04 -19.23
C VAL A 238 -13.43 -7.04 -18.11
N ASN A 239 -13.71 -5.77 -18.42
CA ASN A 239 -14.04 -4.75 -17.43
C ASN A 239 -15.25 -5.16 -16.56
N VAL A 240 -16.28 -5.78 -17.12
CA VAL A 240 -17.42 -6.34 -16.37
C VAL A 240 -16.99 -7.45 -15.42
N LEU A 241 -16.20 -8.42 -15.89
CA LEU A 241 -15.68 -9.51 -15.07
C LEU A 241 -14.81 -8.99 -13.90
N GLU A 242 -14.04 -7.93 -14.14
CA GLU A 242 -13.19 -7.30 -13.13
C GLU A 242 -14.00 -6.52 -12.09
N ALA A 243 -14.87 -5.61 -12.53
CA ALA A 243 -15.63 -4.75 -11.63
C ALA A 243 -16.63 -5.57 -10.79
N MET A 244 -17.22 -6.61 -11.38
CA MET A 244 -18.25 -7.44 -10.73
C MET A 244 -17.70 -8.75 -10.16
N SER A 245 -16.38 -8.90 -10.00
CA SER A 245 -15.76 -10.17 -9.59
C SER A 245 -16.31 -10.73 -8.27
N SER A 246 -16.84 -9.87 -7.38
CA SER A 246 -17.46 -10.25 -6.10
C SER A 246 -18.98 -10.19 -6.08
N GLU A 247 -19.65 -10.05 -7.22
CA GLU A 247 -21.10 -9.95 -7.28
C GLU A 247 -21.78 -11.27 -7.58
N ARG A 248 -22.85 -11.56 -6.83
CA ARG A 248 -23.71 -12.73 -7.04
C ARG A 248 -24.39 -12.74 -8.41
N ALA A 249 -24.66 -11.56 -9.00
CA ALA A 249 -25.27 -11.46 -10.33
C ALA A 249 -24.38 -12.02 -11.45
N LEU A 250 -23.05 -12.01 -11.27
CA LEU A 250 -22.09 -12.53 -12.24
C LEU A 250 -21.98 -14.06 -12.19
N PHE A 251 -22.36 -14.68 -11.07
CA PHE A 251 -22.14 -16.10 -10.79
C PHE A 251 -22.62 -17.07 -11.88
N PRO A 252 -23.84 -16.95 -12.44
CA PRO A 252 -24.30 -17.87 -13.48
C PRO A 252 -23.40 -17.86 -14.72
N PHE A 253 -22.94 -16.68 -15.14
CA PHE A 253 -22.08 -16.50 -16.30
C PHE A 253 -20.66 -17.01 -16.02
N SER A 254 -20.10 -16.68 -14.86
CA SER A 254 -18.79 -17.20 -14.45
C SER A 254 -18.79 -18.72 -14.41
N LEU A 255 -19.84 -19.33 -13.85
CA LEU A 255 -20.00 -20.78 -13.80
C LEU A 255 -20.08 -21.41 -15.20
N GLU A 256 -20.84 -20.80 -16.11
CA GLU A 256 -20.91 -21.22 -17.52
C GLU A 256 -19.54 -21.14 -18.20
N MET A 257 -18.80 -20.03 -18.00
CA MET A 257 -17.46 -19.84 -18.55
C MET A 257 -16.50 -20.94 -18.09
N LEU A 258 -16.48 -21.26 -16.78
CA LEU A 258 -15.61 -22.32 -16.26
C LEU A 258 -15.99 -23.72 -16.78
N ASN A 259 -17.27 -23.95 -17.12
CA ASN A 259 -17.76 -25.22 -17.65
C ASN A 259 -17.64 -25.33 -19.18
N SER A 260 -17.32 -24.23 -19.86
CA SER A 260 -17.24 -24.19 -21.31
C SER A 260 -15.91 -24.78 -21.80
N THR A 261 -15.95 -25.42 -22.98
CA THR A 261 -14.76 -25.79 -23.76
C THR A 261 -14.42 -24.75 -24.82
N ASN A 262 -15.02 -23.56 -24.74
CA ASN A 262 -14.82 -22.50 -25.73
C ASN A 262 -13.35 -22.07 -25.77
N PRO A 263 -12.64 -22.27 -26.90
CA PRO A 263 -11.22 -21.95 -27.02
C PRO A 263 -10.92 -20.44 -26.98
N ARG A 264 -11.95 -19.58 -26.99
CA ARG A 264 -11.80 -18.13 -26.88
C ARG A 264 -11.55 -17.64 -25.45
N TYR A 265 -11.78 -18.47 -24.44
CA TYR A 265 -11.48 -18.10 -23.06
C TYR A 265 -10.03 -18.43 -22.75
N ASP A 266 -9.19 -17.40 -22.76
CA ASP A 266 -7.82 -17.52 -22.26
C ASP A 266 -7.78 -17.69 -20.74
N GLU A 267 -6.60 -17.99 -20.21
CA GLU A 267 -6.41 -18.21 -18.77
C GLU A 267 -6.80 -17.02 -17.91
N ASN A 268 -6.60 -15.79 -18.39
CA ASN A 268 -6.89 -14.59 -17.61
C ASN A 268 -8.40 -14.41 -17.45
N ILE A 269 -9.16 -14.61 -18.54
CA ILE A 269 -10.64 -14.59 -18.50
C ILE A 269 -11.15 -15.68 -17.55
N LEU A 270 -10.59 -16.89 -17.65
CA LEU A 270 -10.96 -17.99 -16.77
C LEU A 270 -10.62 -17.70 -15.31
N MET A 271 -9.50 -17.05 -15.01
CA MET A 271 -9.13 -16.64 -13.65
C MET A 271 -10.07 -15.57 -13.08
N LYS A 272 -10.59 -14.64 -13.89
CA LYS A 272 -11.62 -13.68 -13.45
C LYS A 272 -12.94 -14.39 -13.13
N ALA A 273 -13.38 -15.31 -13.98
CA ALA A 273 -14.56 -16.14 -13.70
C ALA A 273 -14.37 -17.01 -12.45
N PHE A 274 -13.19 -17.59 -12.28
CA PHE A 274 -12.81 -18.36 -11.08
C PHE A 274 -12.87 -17.51 -9.81
N ALA A 275 -12.38 -16.27 -9.84
CA ALA A 275 -12.43 -15.35 -8.70
C ALA A 275 -13.87 -15.06 -8.22
N ASN A 276 -14.84 -15.15 -9.11
CA ASN A 276 -16.25 -15.04 -8.77
C ASN A 276 -16.83 -16.36 -8.26
N VAL A 277 -16.60 -17.48 -8.96
CA VAL A 277 -17.12 -18.80 -8.56
C VAL A 277 -16.61 -19.21 -7.18
N LYS A 278 -15.35 -18.93 -6.84
CA LYS A 278 -14.77 -19.26 -5.53
C LYS A 278 -15.44 -18.58 -4.33
N GLN A 279 -16.30 -17.58 -4.55
CA GLN A 279 -17.04 -16.91 -3.47
C GLN A 279 -18.41 -17.57 -3.21
N PHE A 280 -18.85 -18.45 -4.11
CA PHE A 280 -20.24 -18.86 -4.23
C PHE A 280 -20.45 -20.36 -4.43
N ASP A 281 -19.44 -21.08 -4.92
CA ASP A 281 -19.43 -22.53 -5.14
C ASP A 281 -18.01 -23.09 -4.96
N ASP A 282 -17.65 -23.35 -3.71
CA ASP A 282 -16.33 -23.87 -3.32
C ASP A 282 -16.01 -25.21 -4.00
N LYS A 283 -17.03 -26.06 -4.19
CA LYS A 283 -16.87 -27.38 -4.83
C LYS A 283 -16.43 -27.22 -6.27
N ARG A 284 -17.12 -26.37 -7.04
CA ARG A 284 -16.76 -26.15 -8.44
C ARG A 284 -15.44 -25.41 -8.58
N ALA A 285 -15.18 -24.43 -7.72
CA ALA A 285 -13.92 -23.70 -7.68
C ALA A 285 -12.74 -24.65 -7.38
N ARG A 286 -12.88 -25.55 -6.40
CA ARG A 286 -11.89 -26.60 -6.12
C ARG A 286 -11.63 -27.47 -7.35
N GLN A 287 -12.67 -28.00 -7.97
CA GLN A 287 -12.52 -28.81 -9.20
C GLN A 287 -11.81 -28.04 -10.31
N PHE A 288 -12.13 -26.75 -10.47
CA PHE A 288 -11.47 -25.90 -11.45
C PHE A 288 -9.97 -25.76 -11.17
N ALA A 289 -9.61 -25.46 -9.92
CA ALA A 289 -8.22 -25.30 -9.52
C ALA A 289 -7.42 -26.60 -9.67
N GLU A 290 -7.95 -27.73 -9.21
CA GLU A 290 -7.32 -29.05 -9.36
C GLU A 290 -7.08 -29.42 -10.83
N GLN A 291 -8.04 -29.14 -11.71
CA GLN A 291 -7.96 -29.48 -13.14
C GLN A 291 -6.97 -28.59 -13.91
N ASN A 292 -6.80 -27.33 -13.51
CA ASN A 292 -6.07 -26.35 -14.31
C ASN A 292 -4.68 -26.01 -13.76
N LEU A 293 -4.34 -26.42 -12.54
CA LEU A 293 -3.04 -26.17 -11.92
C LEU A 293 -1.84 -26.62 -12.77
N THR A 294 -1.99 -27.73 -13.50
CA THR A 294 -0.95 -28.27 -14.40
C THR A 294 -1.21 -27.99 -15.88
N ARG A 295 -2.39 -27.48 -16.23
CA ARG A 295 -2.77 -27.18 -17.62
C ARG A 295 -2.45 -25.74 -18.01
N PHE A 296 -2.54 -24.82 -17.07
CA PHE A 296 -2.20 -23.43 -17.31
C PHE A 296 -0.70 -23.29 -17.55
N GLU A 297 -0.34 -22.43 -18.50
CA GLU A 297 1.02 -22.07 -18.87
C GLU A 297 1.56 -20.98 -17.95
N SER A 298 0.71 -20.01 -17.55
CA SER A 298 1.12 -18.87 -16.73
C SER A 298 1.51 -19.30 -15.30
N PRO A 299 2.78 -19.08 -14.86
CA PRO A 299 3.19 -19.36 -13.49
C PRO A 299 2.36 -18.58 -12.46
N TYR A 300 1.98 -17.33 -12.79
CA TYR A 300 1.14 -16.50 -11.93
C TYR A 300 -0.23 -17.13 -11.68
N ASN A 301 -0.92 -17.56 -12.75
CA ASN A 301 -2.25 -18.15 -12.63
C ASN A 301 -2.18 -19.49 -11.86
N ARG A 302 -1.16 -20.30 -12.12
CA ARG A 302 -0.92 -21.57 -11.41
C ARG A 302 -0.69 -21.34 -9.91
N ILE A 303 0.06 -20.30 -9.54
CA ILE A 303 0.28 -19.92 -8.13
C ILE A 303 -1.03 -19.49 -7.48
N GLU A 304 -1.85 -18.67 -8.13
CA GLU A 304 -3.14 -18.25 -7.57
C GLU A 304 -4.10 -19.44 -7.37
N LEU A 305 -4.10 -20.42 -8.29
CA LEU A 305 -4.85 -21.67 -8.11
C LEU A 305 -4.29 -22.50 -6.93
N ALA A 306 -2.97 -22.63 -6.82
CA ALA A 306 -2.34 -23.36 -5.72
C ALA A 306 -2.57 -22.71 -4.36
N LYS A 307 -2.49 -21.38 -4.26
CA LYS A 307 -2.82 -20.62 -3.04
C LYS A 307 -4.25 -20.91 -2.60
N TYR A 308 -5.20 -20.85 -3.53
CA TYR A 308 -6.59 -21.19 -3.22
C TYR A 308 -6.72 -22.64 -2.71
N LEU A 309 -6.06 -23.61 -3.34
CA LEU A 309 -6.08 -25.00 -2.88
C LEU A 309 -5.50 -25.16 -1.47
N ILE A 310 -4.42 -24.45 -1.15
CA ILE A 310 -3.86 -24.39 0.20
C ILE A 310 -4.88 -23.78 1.17
N GLU A 311 -5.49 -22.64 0.81
CA GLU A 311 -6.46 -21.93 1.65
C GLU A 311 -7.65 -22.81 2.07
N ILE A 312 -8.11 -23.70 1.19
CA ILE A 312 -9.25 -24.60 1.44
C ILE A 312 -8.88 -26.00 1.97
N ASP A 313 -7.64 -26.19 2.43
CA ASP A 313 -7.12 -27.50 2.90
C ASP A 313 -7.20 -28.61 1.83
N ALA A 314 -6.99 -28.24 0.56
CA ALA A 314 -6.87 -29.14 -0.59
C ALA A 314 -5.44 -29.16 -1.16
N ASP A 315 -4.45 -28.88 -0.31
CA ASP A 315 -3.03 -28.96 -0.66
C ASP A 315 -2.67 -30.38 -1.10
N SER A 316 -1.84 -30.51 -2.14
CA SER A 316 -1.59 -31.79 -2.79
C SER A 316 -0.18 -31.89 -3.37
N ASN A 317 0.17 -33.09 -3.82
CA ASN A 317 1.44 -33.32 -4.52
C ASN A 317 1.60 -32.47 -5.79
N ALA A 318 0.52 -32.03 -6.41
CA ALA A 318 0.60 -31.12 -7.56
C ALA A 318 1.14 -29.74 -7.16
N VAL A 319 0.78 -29.24 -5.97
CA VAL A 319 1.35 -28.00 -5.42
C VAL A 319 2.83 -28.19 -5.07
N ASN A 320 3.21 -29.35 -4.52
CA ASN A 320 4.63 -29.67 -4.28
C ASN A 320 5.45 -29.69 -5.58
N ALA A 321 4.91 -30.28 -6.65
CA ALA A 321 5.55 -30.29 -7.96
C ALA A 321 5.70 -28.87 -8.52
N LEU A 322 4.67 -28.02 -8.39
CA LEU A 322 4.75 -26.62 -8.80
C LEU A 322 5.82 -25.85 -8.03
N ILE A 323 5.90 -26.00 -6.70
CA ILE A 323 6.96 -25.37 -5.89
C ILE A 323 8.34 -25.81 -6.37
N ALA A 324 8.54 -27.11 -6.63
CA ALA A 324 9.82 -27.63 -7.11
C ALA A 324 10.19 -27.10 -8.51
N GLU A 325 9.21 -26.96 -9.41
CA GLU A 325 9.38 -26.37 -10.73
C GLU A 325 9.78 -24.89 -10.64
N LEU A 326 9.03 -24.10 -9.85
CA LEU A 326 9.26 -22.67 -9.66
C LEU A 326 10.64 -22.38 -9.06
N LYS A 327 11.14 -23.23 -8.14
CA LYS A 327 12.49 -23.13 -7.58
C LYS A 327 13.61 -23.26 -8.62
N GLN A 328 13.36 -24.03 -9.68
CA GLN A 328 14.34 -24.24 -10.75
C GLN A 328 14.31 -23.11 -11.80
N GLN A 329 13.19 -22.39 -11.89
CA GLN A 329 13.05 -21.26 -12.80
C GLN A 329 13.76 -20.03 -12.23
N LYS A 330 14.51 -19.31 -13.08
CA LYS A 330 15.06 -18.02 -12.69
C LYS A 330 13.91 -16.99 -12.58
N SER A 331 13.58 -16.68 -11.33
CA SER A 331 12.97 -15.45 -10.83
C SER A 331 13.11 -14.17 -11.68
N GLU A 332 12.30 -13.92 -12.72
CA GLU A 332 12.09 -12.54 -13.18
C GLU A 332 11.15 -11.81 -12.20
N LEU A 333 11.30 -10.49 -12.05
CA LEU A 333 10.56 -9.66 -11.08
C LEU A 333 9.01 -9.75 -11.19
N TRP A 334 8.50 -10.26 -12.32
CA TRP A 334 7.07 -10.33 -12.64
C TRP A 334 6.53 -11.77 -12.71
N GLN A 335 7.40 -12.77 -12.55
CA GLN A 335 6.99 -14.17 -12.54
C GLN A 335 6.70 -14.60 -11.11
N GLY A 336 5.61 -15.36 -10.95
CA GLY A 336 5.18 -15.87 -9.66
C GLY A 336 6.30 -16.64 -8.94
N ASN A 337 6.43 -16.42 -7.63
CA ASN A 337 7.56 -16.92 -6.84
C ASN A 337 7.14 -18.14 -6.00
N ASP A 338 7.97 -19.17 -5.91
CA ASP A 338 7.69 -20.36 -5.08
C ASP A 338 7.48 -19.98 -3.60
N LYS A 339 8.16 -18.89 -3.17
CA LYS A 339 8.06 -18.31 -1.83
C LYS A 339 6.63 -17.89 -1.47
N THR A 340 5.81 -17.47 -2.44
CA THR A 340 4.40 -17.15 -2.21
C THR A 340 3.61 -18.37 -1.73
N LEU A 341 3.88 -19.55 -2.30
CA LEU A 341 3.22 -20.79 -1.88
C LEU A 341 3.73 -21.28 -0.52
N ILE A 342 5.02 -21.07 -0.23
CA ILE A 342 5.60 -21.36 1.09
C ILE A 342 4.93 -20.49 2.16
N PHE A 343 4.78 -19.18 1.93
CA PHE A 343 4.12 -18.27 2.87
C PHE A 343 2.64 -18.58 3.02
N ALA A 344 1.92 -18.90 1.93
CA ALA A 344 0.53 -19.33 1.99
C ALA A 344 0.33 -20.58 2.87
N ARG A 345 1.22 -21.57 2.79
CA ARG A 345 1.20 -22.76 3.67
C ARG A 345 1.42 -22.40 5.13
N ILE A 346 2.40 -21.56 5.42
CA ILE A 346 2.66 -21.10 6.80
C ILE A 346 1.42 -20.39 7.35
N GLU A 347 0.85 -19.44 6.60
CA GLU A 347 -0.33 -18.70 7.03
C GLU A 347 -1.56 -19.59 7.22
N HIS A 348 -1.82 -20.52 6.30
CA HIS A 348 -2.95 -21.44 6.41
C HIS A 348 -2.85 -22.31 7.67
N ASN A 349 -1.69 -22.93 7.90
CA ASN A 349 -1.49 -23.78 9.08
C ASN A 349 -1.49 -23.00 10.41
N LEU A 350 -1.12 -21.71 10.39
CA LEU A 350 -1.26 -20.83 11.56
C LEU A 350 -2.73 -20.47 11.87
N LYS A 351 -3.59 -20.42 10.85
CA LYS A 351 -5.03 -20.11 10.98
C LYS A 351 -5.87 -21.35 11.36
N ALA A 352 -5.33 -22.55 11.20
CA ALA A 352 -6.00 -23.80 11.56
C ALA A 352 -6.39 -23.82 13.05
N THR A 353 -7.57 -24.35 13.36
CA THR A 353 -8.11 -24.40 14.74
C THR A 353 -8.51 -25.84 15.11
N PRO A 354 -7.74 -26.54 15.97
CA PRO A 354 -6.44 -26.16 16.51
C PRO A 354 -5.30 -26.35 15.48
N PRO A 355 -4.18 -25.60 15.58
CA PRO A 355 -3.03 -25.81 14.71
C PRO A 355 -2.28 -27.10 15.07
N ASP A 356 -1.81 -27.83 14.06
CA ASP A 356 -0.86 -28.94 14.22
C ASP A 356 0.53 -28.36 14.53
N VAL A 357 0.77 -28.13 15.82
CA VAL A 357 2.00 -27.48 16.30
C VAL A 357 3.27 -28.23 15.88
N PRO A 358 3.39 -29.57 16.03
CA PRO A 358 4.56 -30.31 15.54
C PRO A 358 4.82 -30.13 14.04
N ALA A 359 3.80 -30.29 13.19
CA ALA A 359 3.98 -30.18 11.74
C ALA A 359 4.34 -28.75 11.31
N LEU A 360 3.68 -27.76 11.91
CA LEU A 360 3.97 -26.35 11.64
C LEU A 360 5.36 -25.94 12.12
N ALA A 361 5.80 -26.42 13.29
CA ALA A 361 7.13 -26.16 13.81
C ALA A 361 8.21 -26.72 12.89
N ALA A 362 8.05 -27.96 12.41
CA ALA A 362 8.97 -28.58 11.46
C ALA A 362 9.04 -27.80 10.13
N MET A 363 7.89 -27.31 9.64
CA MET A 363 7.82 -26.52 8.41
C MET A 363 8.54 -25.17 8.56
N ILE A 364 8.23 -24.42 9.62
CA ILE A 364 8.87 -23.12 9.88
C ILE A 364 10.37 -23.32 10.10
N ASP A 365 10.76 -24.34 10.86
CA ASP A 365 12.17 -24.65 11.09
C ASP A 365 12.94 -24.89 9.80
N ALA A 366 12.40 -25.74 8.92
CA ALA A 366 13.00 -26.00 7.61
C ALA A 366 13.15 -24.71 6.78
N GLN A 367 12.21 -23.77 6.88
CA GLN A 367 12.33 -22.48 6.20
C GLN A 367 13.33 -21.53 6.87
N ILE A 368 13.48 -21.55 8.20
CA ILE A 368 14.54 -20.81 8.91
C ILE A 368 15.92 -21.27 8.42
N ASP A 369 16.12 -22.58 8.26
CA ASP A 369 17.37 -23.12 7.70
C ASP A 369 17.59 -22.71 6.24
N ASN A 370 16.52 -22.41 5.48
CA ASN A 370 16.57 -21.85 4.14
C ASN A 370 16.62 -20.30 4.10
N GLY A 371 16.84 -19.63 5.24
CA GLY A 371 16.99 -18.18 5.31
C GLY A 371 15.68 -17.39 5.44
N LEU A 372 14.60 -18.01 5.92
CA LEU A 372 13.40 -17.29 6.33
C LEU A 372 13.74 -16.30 7.45
N THR A 373 13.26 -15.07 7.29
CA THR A 373 13.42 -13.96 8.24
C THR A 373 12.10 -13.27 8.48
N LEU A 374 11.93 -12.70 9.67
CA LEU A 374 10.87 -11.75 9.96
C LEU A 374 11.44 -10.33 9.79
N LYS A 375 10.72 -9.45 9.10
CA LYS A 375 11.13 -8.05 8.88
C LYS A 375 9.99 -7.10 9.20
N VAL A 376 10.32 -5.87 9.61
CA VAL A 376 9.35 -4.78 9.64
C VAL A 376 9.44 -4.05 8.31
N SER A 377 8.31 -3.91 7.61
CA SER A 377 8.27 -3.22 6.32
C SER A 377 8.46 -1.71 6.46
N SER A 378 9.12 -1.12 5.47
CA SER A 378 9.08 0.32 5.24
C SER A 378 7.80 0.67 4.48
N TYR A 379 6.74 0.97 5.25
CA TYR A 379 5.59 1.80 4.86
C TYR A 379 4.92 1.47 3.51
N SER A 380 3.97 0.54 3.52
CA SER A 380 2.84 0.61 2.59
C SER A 380 1.59 0.99 3.38
N GLN A 381 0.86 2.01 2.92
CA GLN A 381 -0.37 2.51 3.57
C GLN A 381 -0.18 3.19 4.95
N GLY A 382 1.00 3.75 5.22
CA GLY A 382 1.23 4.60 6.41
C GLY A 382 1.34 3.87 7.76
N LYS A 383 1.45 2.53 7.77
CA LYS A 383 1.68 1.73 8.99
C LYS A 383 2.78 0.68 8.77
N PRO A 384 3.63 0.41 9.78
CA PRO A 384 4.59 -0.69 9.73
C PRO A 384 3.87 -2.03 9.89
N TRP A 385 4.26 -3.02 9.07
CA TRP A 385 3.77 -4.39 9.14
C TRP A 385 4.92 -5.36 9.34
N LEU A 386 4.67 -6.49 9.99
CA LEU A 386 5.59 -7.61 9.97
C LEU A 386 5.45 -8.34 8.63
N ASN A 387 6.59 -8.68 8.03
CA ASN A 387 6.68 -9.39 6.77
C ASN A 387 7.46 -10.68 6.98
N LEU A 388 7.02 -11.76 6.34
CA LEU A 388 7.88 -12.91 6.09
C LEU A 388 8.76 -12.58 4.89
N ALA A 389 10.05 -12.87 5.02
CA ALA A 389 11.03 -12.59 3.98
C ALA A 389 11.95 -13.79 3.76
N LEU A 390 12.16 -14.14 2.49
CA LEU A 390 13.04 -15.23 2.08
C LEU A 390 13.83 -14.74 0.86
N GLU A 391 15.15 -14.69 0.99
CA GLU A 391 16.06 -14.06 0.02
C GLU A 391 15.66 -12.61 -0.32
N ASN A 392 15.31 -12.34 -1.59
CA ASN A 392 14.91 -11.05 -2.15
C ASN A 392 13.39 -10.81 -2.17
N TYR A 393 12.60 -11.73 -1.61
CA TYR A 393 11.14 -11.66 -1.63
C TYR A 393 10.58 -11.47 -0.22
N SER A 394 9.51 -10.68 -0.11
CA SER A 394 8.81 -10.49 1.15
C SER A 394 7.32 -10.26 0.93
N GLU A 395 6.49 -10.85 1.79
CA GLU A 395 5.05 -10.60 1.84
C GLU A 395 4.64 -10.12 3.23
N VAL A 396 3.57 -9.32 3.27
CA VAL A 396 2.94 -8.90 4.53
C VAL A 396 2.42 -10.13 5.25
N PHE A 397 2.80 -10.28 6.52
CA PHE A 397 2.32 -11.35 7.37
C PHE A 397 1.07 -10.87 8.09
N SER A 398 -0.10 -11.41 7.72
CA SER A 398 -1.38 -10.79 8.06
C SER A 398 -1.77 -10.91 9.54
N GLN A 399 -1.33 -11.97 10.21
CA GLN A 399 -1.66 -12.29 11.61
C GLN A 399 -0.43 -12.78 12.38
N PRO A 400 0.58 -11.91 12.59
CA PRO A 400 1.84 -12.32 13.20
C PRO A 400 1.66 -12.87 14.61
N GLU A 401 0.63 -12.44 15.34
CA GLU A 401 0.27 -12.92 16.66
C GLU A 401 0.01 -14.44 16.73
N ASN A 402 -0.45 -15.08 15.65
CA ASN A 402 -0.66 -16.53 15.63
C ASN A 402 0.67 -17.30 15.73
N LEU A 403 1.78 -16.67 15.32
CA LEU A 403 3.12 -17.20 15.44
C LEU A 403 3.82 -16.69 16.71
N VAL A 404 4.04 -15.38 16.82
CA VAL A 404 4.85 -14.79 17.89
C VAL A 404 4.13 -14.79 19.24
N GLY A 405 2.79 -14.77 19.23
CA GLY A 405 1.94 -14.85 20.42
C GLY A 405 1.60 -16.27 20.86
N ASN A 406 2.18 -17.30 20.24
CA ASN A 406 1.93 -18.71 20.56
C ASN A 406 3.16 -19.37 21.20
N PRO A 407 3.31 -19.34 22.55
CA PRO A 407 4.47 -19.88 23.24
C PRO A 407 4.71 -21.37 22.96
N LYS A 408 3.64 -22.16 22.81
CA LYS A 408 3.76 -23.60 22.54
C LYS A 408 4.41 -23.84 21.17
N LEU A 409 4.00 -23.08 20.15
CA LEU A 409 4.60 -23.17 18.83
C LEU A 409 6.06 -22.70 18.83
N VAL A 410 6.35 -21.57 19.48
CA VAL A 410 7.72 -21.03 19.58
C VAL A 410 8.65 -22.03 20.29
N ASP A 411 8.21 -22.59 21.43
CA ASP A 411 8.96 -23.61 22.17
C ASP A 411 9.22 -24.85 21.30
N THR A 412 8.22 -25.28 20.53
CA THR A 412 8.35 -26.44 19.62
C THR A 412 9.29 -26.13 18.45
N ILE A 413 9.29 -24.93 17.89
CA ILE A 413 10.25 -24.51 16.84
C ILE A 413 11.67 -24.55 17.40
N VAL A 414 11.91 -23.99 18.58
CA VAL A 414 13.26 -23.98 19.19
C VAL A 414 13.76 -25.41 19.40
N LYS A 415 12.91 -26.29 19.92
CA LYS A 415 13.22 -27.68 20.31
C LYS A 415 13.03 -28.72 19.19
N HIS A 416 12.69 -28.30 17.97
CA HIS A 416 12.56 -29.23 16.84
C HIS A 416 13.89 -29.93 16.52
N GLN A 417 15.01 -29.25 16.79
CA GLN A 417 16.37 -29.78 16.73
C GLN A 417 17.03 -29.64 18.11
N GLN A 418 18.14 -30.35 18.33
CA GLN A 418 18.90 -30.24 19.58
C GLN A 418 19.27 -28.78 19.89
N VAL A 419 18.85 -28.32 21.08
CA VAL A 419 19.02 -26.95 21.54
C VAL A 419 20.48 -26.69 21.92
N SER A 420 21.18 -26.01 21.03
CA SER A 420 22.57 -25.55 21.16
C SER A 420 22.66 -24.03 21.03
N ALA A 421 23.82 -23.44 21.36
CA ALA A 421 24.05 -22.00 21.18
C ALA A 421 23.87 -21.57 19.71
N ALA A 422 24.37 -22.36 18.75
CA ALA A 422 24.21 -22.09 17.32
C ALA A 422 22.74 -22.17 16.87
N ARG A 423 22.00 -23.15 17.42
CA ARG A 423 20.56 -23.28 17.17
C ARG A 423 19.79 -22.07 17.67
N LEU A 424 20.02 -21.67 18.93
CA LEU A 424 19.40 -20.47 19.50
C LEU A 424 19.79 -19.22 18.73
N GLN A 425 21.03 -19.09 18.26
CA GLN A 425 21.43 -17.97 17.41
C GLN A 425 20.59 -17.88 16.14
N LYS A 426 20.38 -18.99 15.43
CA LYS A 426 19.54 -19.01 14.21
C LYS A 426 18.09 -18.62 14.51
N VAL A 427 17.47 -19.27 15.50
CA VAL A 427 16.06 -19.04 15.83
C VAL A 427 15.84 -17.64 16.41
N SER A 428 16.74 -17.15 17.26
CA SER A 428 16.76 -15.76 17.71
C SER A 428 16.85 -14.82 16.52
N GLY A 429 17.73 -15.10 15.55
CA GLY A 429 17.86 -14.29 14.33
C GLY A 429 16.56 -14.18 13.53
N PHE A 430 15.79 -15.26 13.42
CA PHE A 430 14.48 -15.25 12.77
C PHE A 430 13.45 -14.40 13.52
N PHE A 431 13.29 -14.61 14.84
CA PHE A 431 12.29 -13.93 15.65
C PHE A 431 12.69 -12.51 16.06
N GLN A 432 13.89 -12.07 15.74
CA GLN A 432 14.41 -10.79 16.17
C GLN A 432 14.06 -9.70 15.15
N THR A 433 13.24 -8.73 15.55
CA THR A 433 12.93 -7.56 14.72
C THR A 433 13.09 -6.25 15.48
N ARG A 434 13.60 -5.23 14.80
CA ARG A 434 13.73 -3.86 15.30
C ARG A 434 13.03 -2.90 14.36
N ASP A 435 12.48 -1.83 14.94
CA ASP A 435 12.09 -0.63 14.21
C ASP A 435 12.66 0.60 14.92
N ARG A 436 13.36 1.47 14.19
CA ARG A 436 13.97 2.72 14.71
C ARG A 436 14.73 2.58 16.04
N GLY A 437 15.44 1.47 16.23
CA GLY A 437 16.21 1.17 17.45
C GLY A 437 15.38 0.57 18.60
N THR A 438 14.06 0.46 18.45
CA THR A 438 13.18 -0.25 19.38
C THR A 438 13.00 -1.70 18.95
N TRP A 439 13.02 -2.62 19.92
CA TRP A 439 12.73 -4.02 19.71
C TRP A 439 11.23 -4.25 19.55
N ILE A 440 10.84 -4.92 18.47
CA ILE A 440 9.45 -5.28 18.19
C ILE A 440 9.17 -6.71 18.60
N THR A 441 10.04 -7.63 18.18
CA THR A 441 10.01 -9.04 18.61
C THR A 441 11.38 -9.48 19.06
N THR A 442 11.46 -10.27 20.13
CA THR A 442 12.69 -10.96 20.50
C THR A 442 12.44 -12.26 21.24
N LEU A 443 13.33 -13.23 21.06
CA LEU A 443 13.28 -14.52 21.75
C LEU A 443 13.64 -14.36 23.23
N MET A 444 12.79 -14.91 24.08
CA MET A 444 12.97 -15.00 25.52
C MET A 444 13.11 -16.47 25.91
N MET A 445 14.02 -16.74 26.85
CA MET A 445 14.22 -18.05 27.44
C MET A 445 13.94 -17.99 28.94
N LYS A 446 13.10 -18.90 29.43
CA LYS A 446 12.95 -19.18 30.85
C LYS A 446 13.76 -20.44 31.19
N PRO A 447 14.97 -20.30 31.76
CA PRO A 447 15.83 -21.45 32.03
C PRO A 447 15.23 -22.35 33.13
N ALA A 448 15.45 -23.65 33.02
CA ALA A 448 15.23 -24.56 34.14
C ALA A 448 16.38 -24.44 35.15
N ALA A 449 16.20 -24.96 36.37
CA ALA A 449 17.22 -24.90 37.42
C ALA A 449 18.59 -25.44 36.96
N ASP A 450 18.57 -26.50 36.15
CA ASP A 450 19.75 -27.22 35.65
C ASP A 450 20.24 -26.73 34.28
N THR A 451 19.62 -25.71 33.69
CA THR A 451 20.14 -25.07 32.47
C THR A 451 21.45 -24.37 32.79
N LEU A 452 22.48 -24.55 31.96
CA LEU A 452 23.79 -23.93 32.13
C LEU A 452 24.19 -23.17 30.87
N ILE A 453 24.39 -21.86 30.99
CA ILE A 453 24.86 -20.99 29.90
C ILE A 453 26.34 -20.71 30.13
N THR A 454 27.18 -21.02 29.15
CA THR A 454 28.61 -20.68 29.18
C THR A 454 28.86 -19.46 28.31
N LEU A 455 29.46 -18.42 28.90
CA LEU A 455 29.78 -17.17 28.23
C LEU A 455 31.19 -17.19 27.61
N ASP A 456 31.48 -16.26 26.70
CA ASP A 456 32.76 -16.13 26.01
C ASP A 456 33.96 -15.88 26.94
N ASN A 457 33.73 -15.20 28.06
CA ASN A 457 34.71 -14.95 29.12
C ASN A 457 34.94 -16.17 30.05
N GLY A 458 34.30 -17.31 29.77
CA GLY A 458 34.40 -18.54 30.56
C GLY A 458 33.49 -18.61 31.78
N GLN A 459 32.73 -17.54 32.08
CA GLN A 459 31.74 -17.54 33.15
C GLN A 459 30.60 -18.52 32.80
N GLN A 460 30.13 -19.22 33.83
CA GLN A 460 28.95 -20.07 33.74
C GLN A 460 27.80 -19.44 34.52
N LEU A 461 26.62 -19.38 33.90
CA LEU A 461 25.39 -18.92 34.50
C LEU A 461 24.44 -20.12 34.63
N ALA A 462 24.13 -20.50 35.87
CA ALA A 462 23.16 -21.54 36.13
C ALA A 462 21.74 -20.97 36.09
N GLY A 463 20.77 -21.71 35.58
CA GLY A 463 19.39 -21.24 35.42
C GLY A 463 18.73 -20.84 36.74
N ARG A 464 19.07 -21.50 37.84
CA ARG A 464 18.65 -21.12 39.21
C ARG A 464 19.11 -19.72 39.63
N GLU A 465 20.16 -19.18 39.02
CA GLU A 465 20.69 -17.85 39.31
C GLU A 465 19.95 -16.75 38.55
N VAL A 466 19.15 -17.13 37.53
CA VAL A 466 18.30 -16.21 36.77
C VAL A 466 16.97 -16.03 37.49
N ARG A 467 16.59 -14.78 37.72
CA ARG A 467 15.36 -14.44 38.47
C ARG A 467 14.08 -14.83 37.74
N ASP A 468 14.04 -14.65 36.42
CA ASP A 468 12.86 -14.99 35.62
C ASP A 468 13.27 -15.44 34.22
N THR A 469 13.71 -14.51 33.37
CA THR A 469 13.97 -14.78 31.96
C THR A 469 15.33 -14.24 31.50
N VAL A 470 15.84 -14.88 30.45
CA VAL A 470 17.02 -14.47 29.69
C VAL A 470 16.54 -13.95 28.35
N TRP A 471 16.93 -12.73 28.02
CA TRP A 471 16.70 -12.12 26.73
C TRP A 471 17.79 -12.54 25.75
N LEU A 472 17.41 -13.13 24.62
CA LEU A 472 18.34 -13.68 23.62
C LEU A 472 18.35 -12.82 22.36
N ARG A 473 19.50 -12.25 22.03
CA ARG A 473 19.68 -11.34 20.89
C ARG A 473 20.79 -11.80 19.98
N VAL A 474 20.67 -11.53 18.69
CA VAL A 474 21.73 -11.71 17.69
C VAL A 474 22.27 -10.36 17.28
N GLU A 475 23.55 -10.14 17.49
CA GLU A 475 24.25 -8.93 17.05
C GLU A 475 25.51 -9.32 16.26
N LYS A 476 25.96 -8.42 15.38
CA LYS A 476 27.18 -8.65 14.62
C LYS A 476 28.38 -8.18 15.43
N ILE A 477 29.23 -9.11 15.85
CA ILE A 477 30.50 -8.83 16.54
C ILE A 477 31.62 -9.22 15.58
N ALA A 478 32.48 -8.26 15.22
CA ALA A 478 33.53 -8.45 14.22
C ALA A 478 33.02 -8.98 12.86
N GLY A 479 31.79 -8.62 12.48
CA GLY A 479 31.15 -9.05 11.23
C GLY A 479 30.36 -10.36 11.34
N GLU A 480 30.58 -11.16 12.38
CA GLU A 480 29.94 -12.45 12.58
C GLU A 480 28.70 -12.34 13.49
N PRO A 481 27.59 -13.03 13.17
CA PRO A 481 26.44 -13.08 14.06
C PRO A 481 26.82 -13.82 15.35
N SER A 482 26.56 -13.17 16.49
CA SER A 482 26.84 -13.69 17.82
C SER A 482 25.58 -13.64 18.68
N LEU A 483 25.32 -14.71 19.43
CA LEU A 483 24.20 -14.80 20.38
C LEU A 483 24.57 -14.14 21.72
N ILE A 484 23.83 -13.11 22.10
CA ILE A 484 23.99 -12.37 23.35
C ILE A 484 22.84 -12.72 24.29
N ALA A 485 23.17 -13.01 25.54
CA ALA A 485 22.22 -13.14 26.64
C ALA A 485 22.24 -11.88 27.51
N THR A 486 21.05 -11.38 27.86
CA THR A 486 20.87 -10.40 28.94
C THR A 486 19.92 -11.00 29.96
N TRP A 487 20.29 -10.95 31.24
CA TRP A 487 19.48 -11.54 32.30
C TRP A 487 19.50 -10.68 33.55
N ARG A 488 18.59 -10.99 34.48
CA ARG A 488 18.60 -10.45 35.83
C ARG A 488 18.90 -11.58 36.80
N ASP A 489 19.89 -11.40 37.65
CA ASP A 489 20.21 -12.37 38.69
C ASP A 489 19.23 -12.28 39.88
N GLN A 490 19.33 -13.22 40.83
CA GLN A 490 18.48 -13.22 42.04
C GLN A 490 18.65 -11.97 42.92
N SER A 491 19.80 -11.29 42.86
CA SER A 491 20.03 -10.03 43.57
C SER A 491 19.40 -8.81 42.86
N GLY A 492 18.90 -9.01 41.64
CA GLY A 492 18.34 -7.97 40.81
C GLY A 492 19.35 -7.26 39.91
N ARG A 493 20.62 -7.66 39.92
CA ARG A 493 21.64 -7.09 39.02
C ARG A 493 21.41 -7.60 37.60
N VAL A 494 21.63 -6.72 36.64
CA VAL A 494 21.54 -7.06 35.22
C VAL A 494 22.91 -7.51 34.74
N GLY A 495 22.96 -8.69 34.12
CA GLY A 495 24.13 -9.23 33.45
C GLY A 495 23.92 -9.28 31.94
N GLU A 496 25.03 -9.21 31.20
CA GLU A 496 25.05 -9.38 29.75
C GLU A 496 26.32 -10.15 29.35
N GLY A 497 26.23 -11.00 28.33
CA GLY A 497 27.39 -11.69 27.78
C GLY A 497 27.08 -12.50 26.52
N THR A 498 28.12 -12.76 25.73
CA THR A 498 28.03 -13.59 24.52
C THR A 498 27.98 -15.06 24.91
N ILE A 499 26.99 -15.80 24.42
CA ILE A 499 26.84 -17.24 24.69
C ILE A 499 27.79 -18.03 23.78
N ARG A 500 28.63 -18.87 24.38
CA ARG A 500 29.45 -19.87 23.67
C ARG A 500 28.93 -21.30 23.81
N GLY A 501 28.25 -21.61 24.90
CA GLY A 501 27.78 -22.96 25.19
C GLY A 501 26.47 -22.97 25.94
N LEU A 502 25.70 -24.04 25.74
CA LEU A 502 24.44 -24.27 26.42
C LEU A 502 24.29 -25.76 26.74
N ALA A 503 23.99 -26.06 28.00
CA ALA A 503 23.57 -27.38 28.45
C ALA A 503 22.19 -27.30 29.12
N GLY A 504 21.38 -28.34 28.98
CA GLY A 504 20.02 -28.37 29.53
C GLY A 504 19.05 -27.37 28.87
N GLY A 505 19.33 -26.95 27.62
CA GLY A 505 18.47 -26.02 26.88
C GLY A 505 17.08 -26.57 26.56
N GLU A 506 16.95 -27.90 26.45
CA GLU A 506 15.66 -28.57 26.22
C GLU A 506 14.69 -28.45 27.40
N LEU A 507 15.22 -28.26 28.61
CA LEU A 507 14.45 -28.12 29.84
C LEU A 507 13.89 -26.69 30.00
N ALA A 508 14.46 -25.72 29.28
CA ALA A 508 13.99 -24.34 29.31
C ALA A 508 12.66 -24.19 28.54
N SER A 509 11.95 -23.10 28.78
CA SER A 509 10.78 -22.70 27.98
C SER A 509 11.11 -21.48 27.13
N TYR A 510 10.66 -21.46 25.88
CA TYR A 510 10.92 -20.36 24.94
C TYR A 510 9.63 -19.68 24.48
N TYR A 511 9.67 -18.35 24.38
CA TYR A 511 8.55 -17.54 23.90
C TYR A 511 9.07 -16.23 23.32
N ILE A 512 8.21 -15.47 22.64
CA ILE A 512 8.57 -14.16 22.08
C ILE A 512 8.02 -13.05 22.96
N ASP A 513 8.88 -12.11 23.33
CA ASP A 513 8.41 -10.80 23.78
C ASP A 513 8.01 -9.99 22.54
N TYR A 514 6.73 -9.64 22.44
CA TYR A 514 6.15 -9.00 21.27
C TYR A 514 5.48 -7.69 21.64
N ASN A 515 6.10 -6.58 21.24
CA ASN A 515 5.56 -5.23 21.43
C ASN A 515 4.56 -4.87 20.31
N ALA A 516 3.41 -5.54 20.31
CA ALA A 516 2.33 -5.28 19.35
C ALA A 516 1.76 -3.85 19.44
N GLN A 517 1.86 -3.21 20.61
CA GLN A 517 1.39 -1.83 20.78
C GLN A 517 2.24 -0.83 20.00
N GLN A 518 3.56 -1.04 19.93
CA GLN A 518 4.46 -0.20 19.13
C GLN A 518 4.05 -0.19 17.66
N LEU A 519 3.71 -1.35 17.08
CA LEU A 519 3.23 -1.42 15.69
C LEU A 519 1.84 -0.79 15.51
N ARG A 520 0.93 -0.99 16.47
CA ARG A 520 -0.45 -0.46 16.39
C ARG A 520 -0.54 1.05 16.57
N ASN A 521 0.29 1.62 17.43
CA ASN A 521 0.27 3.03 17.80
C ASN A 521 1.13 3.89 16.88
N TYR A 522 1.66 3.31 15.80
CA TYR A 522 2.39 4.06 14.79
C TYR A 522 1.45 5.07 14.12
N THR A 523 1.70 6.34 14.40
CA THR A 523 1.17 7.47 13.65
C THR A 523 2.30 8.00 12.79
N TRP A 524 2.24 7.70 11.51
CA TRP A 524 3.07 8.37 10.53
C TRP A 524 2.39 9.68 10.15
N SER A 525 3.04 10.82 10.42
CA SER A 525 2.77 12.04 9.68
C SER A 525 3.71 12.05 8.49
N ASP A 526 3.13 12.05 7.30
CA ASP A 526 3.86 12.30 6.09
C ASP A 526 4.30 13.77 6.10
N ASP A 527 5.55 14.05 6.44
CA ASP A 527 6.20 15.30 6.03
C ASP A 527 6.97 15.08 4.72
N SER A 528 6.53 14.12 3.88
CA SER A 528 7.10 13.92 2.55
C SER A 528 6.09 14.28 1.48
N ASP A 529 6.21 15.51 0.98
CA ASP A 529 5.71 16.00 -0.32
C ASP A 529 6.32 15.22 -1.51
N TYR A 530 6.57 13.92 -1.39
CA TYR A 530 7.38 13.13 -2.33
C TYR A 530 6.58 12.35 -3.38
N TRP A 531 5.25 12.53 -3.44
CA TRP A 531 4.38 11.89 -4.45
C TRP A 531 3.44 12.87 -5.17
N GLN A 532 3.78 14.15 -5.23
CA GLN A 532 3.12 15.11 -6.13
C GLN A 532 4.10 15.61 -7.19
N LEU A 533 4.45 14.74 -8.16
CA LEU A 533 4.99 15.12 -9.45
C LEU A 533 4.31 14.32 -10.56
#